data_AF-A0A9P4P0H1-F1
#
_entry.id   AF-A0A9P4P0H1-F1
#
_cell.length_a   1.000
_cell.length_b   1.000
_cell.length_c   1.000
_cell.angle_alpha   90.00
_cell.angle_beta   90.00
_cell.angle_gamma   90.00
#
_symmetry.space_group_name_H-M   'P 1'
#
loop_
_entity.id
_entity.type
_entity.pdbx_description
1 polymer ?
#
loop_
_entity_poly.entity_id
_entity_poly.type
_entity_poly.pdbx_seq_one_letter_code
_entity_poly.pdbx_strand_id
1 'polypeptide(L)'
;MLAFAHPAVIAKFADAQLAHPMPRKDFPTHTVYLSHNDFGQLYDTPDESSLLKMLSKIVDFGLAQRTDTRGGTPLISPIQVDQFHAPEVLLGTGWSYSADIWNLGVMIWELLSGKDLFQNVYDENGLYSAKHHLADMYSILGPIPVELIQREKEMRHWRWDPELTNAKG
;
A
#
# COMPACT_ATOMS: atom_id res chain seq x y z
N MET A 1 1.12 2.84 -11.95
CA MET A 1 1.71 2.87 -13.29
C MET A 1 2.87 3.86 -13.21
N LEU A 2 4.10 3.35 -13.08
CA LEU A 2 5.28 4.20 -13.21
C LEU A 2 5.31 4.73 -14.65
N ALA A 3 5.42 6.05 -14.81
CA ALA A 3 5.70 6.63 -16.11
C ALA A 3 7.19 6.46 -16.41
N PHE A 4 7.54 6.08 -17.63
CA PHE A 4 8.94 6.02 -18.04
C PHE A 4 9.55 7.42 -18.00
N ALA A 5 10.64 7.58 -17.23
CA ALA A 5 11.32 8.87 -17.07
C ALA A 5 11.92 9.38 -18.38
N HIS A 6 12.18 8.49 -19.35
CA HIS A 6 12.75 8.84 -20.65
C HIS A 6 11.96 8.18 -21.80
N PRO A 7 11.49 8.95 -22.82
CA PRO A 7 10.71 8.40 -23.94
C PRO A 7 11.42 7.28 -24.72
N ALA A 8 12.76 7.30 -24.75
CA ALA A 8 13.55 6.27 -25.42
C ALA A 8 13.52 4.89 -24.74
N VAL A 9 13.01 4.74 -23.51
CA VAL A 9 12.92 3.43 -22.84
C VAL A 9 12.04 2.47 -23.65
N ILE A 10 10.89 2.95 -24.14
CA ILE A 10 10.00 2.15 -24.97
C ILE A 10 10.63 1.82 -26.33
N ALA A 11 11.32 2.78 -26.95
CA ALA A 11 12.01 2.56 -28.22
C ALA A 11 13.11 1.50 -28.09
N LYS A 12 13.98 1.62 -27.07
CA LYS A 12 15.02 0.63 -26.77
C LYS A 12 14.43 -0.75 -26.46
N PHE A 13 13.34 -0.81 -25.70
CA PHE A 13 12.64 -2.05 -25.43
C PHE A 13 12.10 -2.68 -26.72
N ALA A 14 11.47 -1.90 -27.59
CA ALA A 14 10.96 -2.39 -28.87
C ALA A 14 12.09 -2.93 -29.77
N ASP A 15 13.21 -2.21 -29.88
CA ASP A 15 14.39 -2.65 -30.62
C ASP A 15 14.98 -3.94 -30.04
N ALA A 16 15.05 -4.04 -28.71
CA ALA A 16 15.52 -5.24 -28.02
C ALA A 16 14.58 -6.43 -28.26
N GLN A 17 13.26 -6.23 -28.30
CA GLN A 17 12.29 -7.28 -28.60
C GLN A 17 12.35 -7.75 -30.06
N LEU A 18 12.70 -6.86 -31.00
CA LEU A 18 12.94 -7.24 -32.39
C LEU A 18 14.19 -8.11 -32.52
N ALA A 19 15.26 -7.76 -31.80
CA ALA A 19 16.50 -8.52 -31.82
C ALA A 19 16.35 -9.87 -31.08
N HIS A 20 15.78 -9.85 -29.88
CA HIS A 20 15.68 -10.99 -28.95
C HIS A 20 14.26 -11.08 -28.39
N PRO A 21 13.34 -11.75 -29.09
CA PRO A 21 11.95 -11.83 -28.69
C PRO A 21 11.79 -12.52 -27.34
N MET A 22 11.01 -11.90 -26.45
CA MET A 22 10.67 -12.48 -25.16
C MET A 22 9.85 -13.78 -25.30
N PRO A 23 9.89 -14.66 -24.29
CA PRO A 23 9.00 -15.82 -24.23
C PRO A 23 7.54 -15.41 -24.41
N ARG A 24 6.88 -16.04 -25.36
CA ARG A 24 5.48 -15.77 -25.71
C ARG A 24 4.76 -17.06 -26.08
N LYS A 25 3.44 -17.05 -25.91
CA LYS A 25 2.55 -18.13 -26.31
C LYS A 25 1.61 -17.60 -27.39
N ASP A 26 1.72 -18.16 -28.57
CA ASP A 26 0.89 -17.80 -29.72
C ASP A 26 -0.39 -18.65 -29.71
N PHE A 27 -1.54 -17.99 -29.78
CA PHE A 27 -2.84 -18.59 -30.02
C PHE A 27 -3.40 -18.09 -31.37
N PRO A 28 -4.39 -18.76 -31.98
CA PRO A 28 -4.95 -18.34 -33.27
C PRO A 28 -5.53 -16.92 -33.27
N THR A 29 -5.96 -16.40 -32.12
CA THR A 29 -6.63 -15.10 -32.01
C THR A 29 -5.76 -14.00 -31.38
N HIS A 30 -4.71 -14.38 -30.64
CA HIS A 30 -3.86 -13.44 -29.91
C HIS A 30 -2.55 -14.10 -29.47
N THR A 31 -1.58 -13.27 -29.10
CA THR A 31 -0.33 -13.73 -28.50
C THR A 31 -0.26 -13.22 -27.06
N VAL A 32 0.09 -14.11 -26.13
CA VAL A 32 0.33 -13.75 -24.74
C VAL A 32 1.83 -13.68 -24.50
N TYR A 33 2.31 -12.52 -24.07
CA TYR A 33 3.70 -12.28 -23.74
C TYR A 33 3.93 -12.51 -22.24
N LEU A 34 5.10 -13.03 -21.86
CA LEU A 34 5.51 -13.04 -20.47
C LEU A 34 5.57 -11.60 -19.93
N SER A 35 5.21 -11.36 -18.68
CA SER A 35 5.32 -10.03 -18.08
C SER A 35 6.80 -9.61 -18.04
N HIS A 36 7.09 -8.40 -18.54
CA HIS A 36 8.41 -7.78 -18.47
C HIS A 36 8.34 -6.56 -17.56
N ASN A 37 8.98 -6.67 -16.40
CA ASN A 37 8.92 -5.66 -15.34
C ASN A 37 10.25 -4.92 -15.15
N ASP A 38 11.28 -5.28 -15.92
CA ASP A 38 12.61 -4.70 -15.84
C ASP A 38 12.94 -3.92 -17.12
N PHE A 39 12.63 -2.63 -17.13
CA PHE A 39 12.92 -1.74 -18.25
C PHE A 39 14.29 -1.06 -18.14
N GLY A 40 15.20 -1.67 -17.39
CA GLY A 40 16.53 -1.14 -17.12
C GLY A 40 16.58 -0.23 -15.89
N GLN A 41 17.80 0.14 -15.54
CA GLN A 41 18.10 0.96 -14.37
C GLN A 41 17.65 2.41 -14.59
N LEU A 42 17.02 3.02 -13.57
CA LEU A 42 16.64 4.45 -13.58
C LEU A 42 17.84 5.41 -13.80
N TYR A 43 19.06 4.89 -13.70
CA TYR A 43 20.34 5.58 -13.71
C TYR A 43 21.20 5.33 -14.96
N ASP A 44 20.70 4.59 -15.96
CA ASP A 44 21.39 4.39 -17.25
C ASP A 44 21.42 5.64 -18.14
N THR A 45 20.93 6.77 -17.63
CA THR A 45 21.14 8.08 -18.24
C THR A 45 22.26 8.79 -17.47
N PRO A 46 23.32 9.30 -18.13
CA PRO A 46 24.45 10.00 -17.48
C PRO A 46 24.08 11.36 -16.86
N ASP A 47 22.79 11.68 -16.76
CA ASP A 47 22.25 12.92 -16.23
C ASP A 47 21.61 12.63 -14.86
N GLU A 48 22.23 13.12 -13.78
CA GLU A 48 21.68 13.03 -12.42
C GLU A 48 20.26 13.65 -12.32
N SER A 49 19.87 14.50 -13.27
CA SER A 49 18.53 15.06 -13.37
C SER A 49 17.45 14.03 -13.74
N SER A 50 17.81 12.80 -14.11
CA SER A 50 16.82 11.75 -14.42
C SER A 50 16.10 11.21 -13.19
N LEU A 51 16.73 11.23 -12.01
CA LEU A 51 16.03 10.94 -10.75
C LEU A 51 15.00 12.04 -10.42
N LEU A 52 15.30 13.29 -10.76
CA LEU A 52 14.34 14.42 -10.64
C LEU A 52 13.18 14.33 -11.65
N LYS A 53 13.32 13.52 -12.71
CA LYS A 53 12.26 13.24 -13.69
C LYS A 53 11.37 12.06 -13.30
N MET A 54 11.63 11.40 -12.16
CA MET A 54 10.80 10.31 -11.67
C MET A 54 9.50 10.87 -11.07
N LEU A 55 8.50 11.06 -11.92
CA LEU A 55 7.17 11.48 -11.51
C LEU A 55 6.36 10.28 -11.02
N SER A 56 6.47 10.00 -9.72
CA SER A 56 5.58 9.04 -9.05
C SER A 56 4.14 9.57 -9.10
N LYS A 57 3.22 8.73 -9.54
CA LYS A 57 1.78 9.03 -9.58
C LYS A 57 1.04 7.96 -8.80
N ILE A 58 0.15 8.39 -7.91
CA ILE A 58 -0.80 7.49 -7.26
C ILE A 58 -1.74 6.98 -8.35
N VAL A 59 -1.91 5.67 -8.38
CA VAL A 59 -2.82 4.96 -9.27
C VAL A 59 -3.68 4.02 -8.44
N ASP A 60 -4.73 3.50 -9.07
CA ASP A 60 -5.71 2.61 -8.45
C ASP A 60 -6.53 3.28 -7.35
N PHE A 61 -7.68 3.80 -7.75
CA PHE A 61 -8.66 4.41 -6.86
C PHE A 61 -9.84 3.45 -6.61
N GLY A 62 -9.69 2.14 -6.87
CA GLY A 62 -10.78 1.17 -6.74
C GLY A 62 -11.35 1.04 -5.32
N LEU A 63 -10.52 1.32 -4.31
CA LEU A 63 -10.91 1.33 -2.89
C LEU A 63 -10.95 2.75 -2.29
N ALA A 64 -10.78 3.80 -3.11
CA ALA A 64 -10.77 5.17 -2.60
C ALA A 64 -12.18 5.57 -2.11
N GLN A 65 -12.25 6.12 -0.90
CA GLN A 65 -13.51 6.56 -0.29
C GLN A 65 -13.46 8.05 0.02
N ARG A 66 -14.57 8.75 -0.24
CA ARG A 66 -14.67 10.16 0.13
C ARG A 66 -14.93 10.30 1.62
N THR A 67 -14.26 11.26 2.25
CA THR A 67 -14.38 11.54 3.68
C THR A 67 -15.56 12.47 4.03
N ASP A 68 -16.32 12.96 3.05
CA ASP A 68 -17.47 13.82 3.28
C ASP A 68 -18.71 12.98 3.67
N THR A 69 -18.74 12.51 4.92
CA THR A 69 -19.92 11.83 5.46
C THR A 69 -21.06 12.83 5.69
N ARG A 70 -21.91 12.96 4.66
CA ARG A 70 -23.22 13.61 4.75
C ARG A 70 -24.13 12.79 5.67
N GLY A 71 -23.94 12.91 6.99
CA GLY A 71 -24.71 12.16 7.98
C GLY A 71 -24.08 12.03 9.36
N GLY A 72 -22.81 12.45 9.56
CA GLY A 72 -22.15 12.38 10.87
C GLY A 72 -21.75 10.97 11.32
N THR A 73 -22.02 9.94 10.51
CA THR A 73 -21.53 8.57 10.75
C THR A 73 -20.01 8.53 10.60
N PRO A 74 -19.27 7.98 11.58
CA PRO A 74 -17.82 7.83 11.47
C PRO A 74 -17.44 6.76 10.43
N LEU A 75 -16.34 6.98 9.71
CA LEU A 75 -15.77 6.01 8.78
C LEU A 75 -14.93 4.99 9.55
N ILE A 76 -15.46 3.77 9.71
CA ILE A 76 -14.87 2.72 10.55
C ILE A 76 -14.71 1.37 9.82
N SER A 77 -14.99 1.31 8.52
CA SER A 77 -14.76 0.10 7.72
C SER A 77 -13.27 -0.24 7.69
N PRO A 78 -12.89 -1.52 7.59
CA PRO A 78 -11.49 -1.88 7.42
C PRO A 78 -11.01 -1.40 6.05
N ILE A 79 -9.83 -0.80 6.09
CA ILE A 79 -9.09 -0.27 4.95
C ILE A 79 -7.64 -0.66 5.15
N GLN A 80 -6.80 -0.50 4.12
CA GLN A 80 -5.37 -0.79 4.16
C GLN A 80 -5.07 -2.29 4.18
N VAL A 81 -3.81 -2.61 3.86
CA VAL A 81 -3.26 -3.96 4.01
C VAL A 81 -2.64 -4.11 5.41
N ASP A 82 -2.47 -5.35 5.88
CA ASP A 82 -2.15 -5.68 7.28
C ASP A 82 -1.08 -4.82 7.96
N GLN A 83 0.07 -4.65 7.31
CA GLN A 83 1.24 -3.90 7.83
C GLN A 83 1.06 -2.38 7.75
N PHE A 84 0.08 -1.93 6.98
CA PHE A 84 -0.20 -0.53 6.72
C PHE A 84 -1.33 0.00 7.59
N HIS A 85 -1.99 -0.84 8.39
CA HIS A 85 -3.07 -0.37 9.25
C HIS A 85 -2.61 0.78 10.16
N ALA A 86 -3.28 1.92 10.05
CA ALA A 86 -3.07 3.06 10.91
C ALA A 86 -3.65 2.79 12.32
N PRO A 87 -3.14 3.43 13.38
CA PRO A 87 -3.60 3.16 14.73
C PRO A 87 -5.10 3.49 14.91
N GLU A 88 -5.63 4.53 14.25
CA GLU A 88 -7.07 4.83 14.27
C GLU A 88 -7.93 3.80 13.53
N VAL A 89 -7.36 3.09 12.55
CA VAL A 89 -8.02 2.01 11.82
C VAL A 89 -8.02 0.75 12.68
N LEU A 90 -6.87 0.39 13.25
CA LEU A 90 -6.71 -0.74 14.19
C LEU A 90 -7.67 -0.67 15.37
N LEU A 91 -7.80 0.52 15.95
CA LEU A 91 -8.61 0.76 17.13
C LEU A 91 -10.06 1.07 16.79
N GLY A 92 -10.44 1.14 15.51
CA GLY A 92 -11.80 1.45 15.09
C GLY A 92 -12.28 2.83 15.53
N THR A 93 -11.37 3.79 15.73
CA THR A 93 -11.71 5.13 16.26
C THR A 93 -12.19 6.09 15.18
N GLY A 94 -12.55 5.61 14.00
CA GLY A 94 -12.88 6.45 12.87
C GLY A 94 -11.63 7.02 12.19
N TRP A 95 -11.49 6.78 10.90
CA TRP A 95 -10.35 7.20 10.11
C TRP A 95 -10.71 8.36 9.17
N SER A 96 -9.67 9.03 8.67
CA SER A 96 -9.76 10.14 7.72
C SER A 96 -8.53 10.11 6.79
N TYR A 97 -8.24 11.22 6.10
CA TYR A 97 -7.01 11.38 5.31
C TYR A 97 -5.72 11.14 6.12
N SER A 98 -5.76 11.20 7.45
CA SER A 98 -4.64 10.84 8.33
C SER A 98 -4.14 9.41 8.12
N ALA A 99 -5.01 8.48 7.74
CA ALA A 99 -4.65 7.10 7.44
C ALA A 99 -3.75 7.00 6.20
N ASP A 100 -3.97 7.86 5.19
CA ASP A 100 -3.11 7.92 4.00
C ASP A 100 -1.73 8.50 4.34
N ILE A 101 -1.67 9.48 5.24
CA ILE A 101 -0.40 10.05 5.73
C ILE A 101 0.40 9.01 6.52
N TRP A 102 -0.27 8.19 7.33
CA TRP A 102 0.35 7.05 7.99
C TRP A 102 0.96 6.08 6.97
N ASN A 103 0.21 5.71 5.93
CA ASN A 103 0.70 4.81 4.87
C ASN A 103 1.88 5.38 4.11
N LEU A 104 1.88 6.68 3.85
CA LEU A 104 3.03 7.35 3.25
C LEU A 104 4.28 7.22 4.14
N GLY A 105 4.13 7.36 5.46
CA GLY A 105 5.23 7.17 6.42
C GLY A 105 5.79 5.75 6.41
N VAL A 106 4.92 4.74 6.47
CA VAL A 106 5.29 3.32 6.36
C VAL A 106 6.01 3.04 5.04
N MET A 107 5.46 3.53 3.92
CA MET A 107 6.04 3.34 2.59
C MET A 107 7.42 3.99 2.45
N ILE A 108 7.61 5.21 2.98
CA ILE A 108 8.93 5.87 2.97
C ILE A 108 9.95 5.03 3.73
N TRP A 109 9.58 4.49 4.89
CA TRP A 109 10.46 3.60 5.65
C TRP A 109 10.85 2.35 4.85
N GLU A 110 9.88 1.67 4.24
CA GLU A 110 10.13 0.47 3.43
C GLU A 110 11.06 0.75 2.24
N LEU A 111 10.83 1.86 1.54
CA LEU A 111 11.66 2.27 0.41
C LEU A 111 13.10 2.56 0.83
N LEU A 112 13.31 3.12 2.03
CA LEU A 112 14.64 3.48 2.52
C LEU A 112 15.38 2.30 3.18
N SER A 113 14.66 1.45 3.90
CA SER A 113 15.26 0.37 4.70
C SER A 113 15.27 -0.98 3.99
N GLY A 114 14.44 -1.15 2.95
CA GLY A 114 14.22 -2.43 2.27
C GLY A 114 13.52 -3.47 3.15
N LYS A 115 12.88 -3.05 4.24
CA LYS A 115 12.18 -3.91 5.20
C LYS A 115 10.87 -3.27 5.65
N ASP A 116 9.91 -4.10 6.01
CA ASP A 116 8.64 -3.65 6.60
C ASP A 116 8.91 -2.91 7.92
N LEU A 117 8.16 -1.82 8.16
CA LEU A 117 8.25 -1.06 9.41
C LEU A 117 7.74 -1.89 10.59
N PHE A 118 6.60 -2.56 10.40
CA PHE A 118 6.01 -3.46 11.39
C PHE A 118 6.16 -4.91 10.89
N GLN A 119 7.03 -5.66 11.56
CA GLN A 119 7.44 -7.01 11.14
C GLN A 119 6.70 -8.10 11.91
N ASN A 120 6.13 -7.77 13.07
CA ASN A 120 5.50 -8.72 13.97
C ASN A 120 3.99 -8.51 13.99
N VAL A 121 3.32 -8.63 12.84
CA VAL A 121 1.86 -8.40 12.73
C VAL A 121 1.04 -9.69 12.63
N TYR A 122 1.69 -10.84 12.49
CA TYR A 122 1.07 -12.16 12.37
C TYR A 122 1.23 -12.98 13.65
N ASP A 123 0.26 -13.85 13.94
CA ASP A 123 0.33 -14.82 15.03
C ASP A 123 1.14 -16.08 14.65
N GLU A 124 1.24 -17.02 15.57
CA GLU A 124 1.96 -18.28 15.38
C GLU A 124 1.42 -19.16 14.23
N ASN A 125 0.20 -18.89 13.76
CA ASN A 125 -0.43 -19.60 12.64
C ASN A 125 -0.31 -18.82 11.32
N GLY A 126 0.40 -17.68 11.32
CA GLY A 126 0.52 -16.79 10.16
C GLY A 126 -0.74 -15.96 9.90
N LEU A 127 -1.67 -15.88 10.84
CA LEU A 127 -2.88 -15.05 10.72
C LEU A 127 -2.63 -13.66 11.27
N TYR A 128 -3.21 -12.65 10.63
CA TYR A 128 -3.09 -11.28 11.11
C TYR A 128 -3.60 -11.13 12.54
N SER A 129 -2.84 -10.42 13.39
CA SER A 129 -3.16 -10.17 14.78
C SER A 129 -2.98 -8.70 15.14
N ALA A 130 -4.11 -8.01 15.31
CA ALA A 130 -4.12 -6.61 15.77
C ALA A 130 -3.37 -6.43 17.10
N LYS A 131 -3.38 -7.44 17.98
CA LYS A 131 -2.61 -7.43 19.24
C LYS A 131 -1.11 -7.38 18.98
N HIS A 132 -0.60 -8.24 18.08
CA HIS A 132 0.82 -8.25 17.75
C HIS A 132 1.21 -6.95 17.04
N HIS A 133 0.40 -6.47 16.10
CA HIS A 133 0.65 -5.20 15.42
C HIS A 133 0.70 -4.01 16.41
N LEU A 134 -0.25 -3.89 17.34
CA LEU A 134 -0.20 -2.83 18.37
C LEU A 134 1.02 -2.94 19.29
N ALA A 135 1.48 -4.15 19.62
CA ALA A 135 2.70 -4.34 20.41
C ALA A 135 3.95 -3.92 19.63
N ASP A 136 3.99 -4.22 18.32
CA ASP A 136 5.08 -3.81 17.44
C ASP A 136 5.12 -2.28 17.30
N MET A 137 3.97 -1.65 17.07
CA MET A 137 3.81 -0.18 17.10
C MET A 137 4.31 0.43 18.40
N TYR A 138 3.93 -0.15 19.54
CA TYR A 138 4.37 0.31 20.85
C TYR A 138 5.90 0.24 20.99
N SER A 139 6.52 -0.82 20.47
CA SER A 139 7.96 -1.02 20.58
C SER A 139 8.78 0.05 19.82
N ILE A 140 8.24 0.57 18.72
CA ILE A 140 8.90 1.54 17.85
C ILE A 140 8.55 2.97 18.24
N LEU A 141 7.27 3.25 18.47
CA LEU A 141 6.73 4.61 18.65
C LEU A 141 6.49 4.98 20.11
N GLY A 142 6.55 3.99 21.02
CA GLY A 142 6.22 4.17 22.42
C GLY A 142 4.72 4.03 22.72
N PRO A 143 4.28 4.49 23.90
CA PRO A 143 2.91 4.28 24.36
C PRO A 143 1.87 4.94 23.47
N ILE A 144 0.75 4.24 23.27
CA ILE A 144 -0.42 4.78 22.55
C ILE A 144 -0.93 6.02 23.30
N PRO A 145 -1.12 7.16 22.60
CA PRO A 145 -1.65 8.37 23.21
C PRO A 145 -2.97 8.13 23.97
N VAL A 146 -3.10 8.73 25.15
CA VAL A 146 -4.26 8.53 26.03
C VAL A 146 -5.54 9.01 25.37
N GLU A 147 -5.46 10.06 24.55
CA GLU A 147 -6.56 10.62 23.78
C GLU A 147 -7.12 9.58 22.79
N LEU A 148 -6.24 8.79 22.17
CA LEU A 148 -6.64 7.76 21.23
C LEU A 148 -7.30 6.57 21.95
N ILE A 149 -6.79 6.19 23.12
CA ILE A 149 -7.41 5.17 23.98
C ILE A 149 -8.80 5.61 24.44
N GLN A 150 -8.95 6.88 24.81
CA GLN A 150 -10.23 7.43 25.25
C GLN A 150 -11.24 7.44 24.09
N ARG A 151 -10.82 7.86 22.90
CA ARG A 151 -11.63 7.84 21.69
C ARG A 151 -12.07 6.42 21.31
N GLU A 152 -11.20 5.43 21.46
CA GLU A 152 -11.56 4.02 21.24
C GLU A 152 -12.71 3.60 22.15
N LYS A 153 -12.60 3.87 23.46
CA LYS A 153 -13.66 3.54 24.43
C LYS A 153 -14.99 4.19 24.07
N GLU A 154 -14.94 5.46 23.65
CA GLU A 154 -16.13 6.21 23.23
C GLU A 154 -16.75 5.62 21.98
N MET A 155 -15.96 5.08 21.05
CA MET A 155 -16.43 4.61 19.75
C MET A 155 -16.76 3.11 19.69
N ARG A 156 -16.48 2.32 20.74
CA ARG A 156 -16.81 0.88 20.84
C ARG A 156 -18.26 0.51 20.52
N HIS A 157 -19.20 1.45 20.67
CA HIS A 157 -20.61 1.21 20.37
C HIS A 157 -20.92 1.24 18.87
N TRP A 158 -20.04 1.82 18.05
CA TRP A 158 -20.17 1.78 16.60
C TRP A 158 -19.75 0.42 16.07
N ARG A 159 -20.52 -0.08 15.10
CA ARG A 159 -20.20 -1.29 14.35
C ARG A 159 -20.22 -0.95 12.86
N TRP A 160 -19.29 -1.54 12.12
CA TRP A 160 -19.33 -1.45 10.67
C TRP A 160 -20.45 -2.36 10.13
N ASP A 161 -21.05 -1.95 9.02
CA ASP A 161 -22.12 -2.68 8.32
C ASP A 161 -21.73 -2.79 6.83
N PRO A 162 -21.75 -3.98 6.20
CA PRO A 162 -22.10 -5.29 6.79
C PRO A 162 -21.02 -5.84 7.72
N GLU A 163 -21.41 -6.66 8.70
CA GLU A 163 -20.46 -7.41 9.53
C GLU A 163 -19.51 -8.23 8.62
N LEU A 164 -18.23 -8.15 8.92
CA LEU A 164 -17.20 -8.89 8.18
C LEU A 164 -16.93 -10.16 8.94
N THR A 165 -17.27 -11.28 8.31
CA THR A 165 -16.89 -12.61 8.79
C THR A 165 -15.41 -12.81 8.48
N ASN A 166 -14.65 -13.27 9.47
CA ASN A 166 -13.26 -13.61 9.23
C ASN A 166 -13.21 -14.96 8.49
N ALA A 167 -12.01 -15.42 8.12
CA ALA A 167 -11.86 -16.70 7.43
C ALA A 167 -12.37 -17.92 8.23
N LYS A 168 -12.67 -17.75 9.52
CA LYS A 168 -13.22 -18.77 10.42
C LYS A 168 -14.75 -18.67 10.57
N GLY A 169 -15.42 -17.74 9.89
CA GLY A 169 -16.84 -17.41 10.04
C GLY A 169 -17.04 -16.38 11.13
#